data_AF-B8J5H3-F1
#
_entry.id   AF-B8J5H3-F1
#
_cell.length_a   1.000
_cell.length_b   1.000
_cell.length_c   1.000
_cell.angle_alpha   90.00
_cell.angle_beta   90.00
_cell.angle_gamma   90.00
#
_symmetry.space_group_name_H-M   'P 1'
#
loop_
_entity.id
_entity.type
_entity.pdbx_description
1 polymer ?
#
loop_
_entity_poly.entity_id
_entity_poly.type
_entity_poly.pdbx_seq_one_letter_code
_entity_poly.pdbx_strand_id
1 'polypeptide(L)'
;MDTDKRHPMELAVYAFVAVGLLVGLAAAIVDVHWFEQVYAVEDGPIEWATAIALLVGAGVAAVTARRPGAGKPGLHRLTWIGLTLLCFFAAGEEISWGQRLLGIQSPEFFQSHNAQHETNLHNLVVGSVKVNKLVFSQLFTVAAALFLLVLPWAYRRRAAFARLVDAWAVPVPRVRQVIAVVATFAFIALVPSRERDELLEFGATWLFAMILLFPLNAAAIRGPAARPGEAAAPAGEPGARASADRR
;
A
#
# COMPACT_ATOMS: atom_id res chain seq x y z
N MET A 1 -0.86 -10.17 -24.48
CA MET A 1 -1.97 -10.53 -23.58
C MET A 1 -2.65 -9.22 -23.22
N ASP A 2 -3.94 -9.10 -23.53
CA ASP A 2 -4.73 -7.89 -23.38
C ASP A 2 -4.62 -7.34 -21.94
N THR A 3 -3.85 -6.25 -21.78
CA THR A 3 -3.55 -5.63 -20.49
C THR A 3 -4.76 -4.93 -19.87
N ASP A 4 -5.90 -4.91 -20.58
CA ASP A 4 -7.10 -4.18 -20.15
C ASP A 4 -8.16 -5.07 -19.48
N LYS A 5 -8.07 -6.40 -19.60
CA LYS A 5 -8.98 -7.29 -18.87
C LYS A 5 -8.80 -7.15 -17.36
N ARG A 6 -9.87 -6.81 -16.65
CA ARG A 6 -9.88 -6.66 -15.20
C ARG A 6 -9.60 -8.03 -14.56
N HIS A 7 -8.56 -8.10 -13.73
CA HIS A 7 -8.29 -9.30 -12.95
C HIS A 7 -9.43 -9.49 -11.92
N PRO A 8 -9.96 -10.70 -11.69
CA PRO A 8 -11.05 -10.92 -10.73
C PRO A 8 -10.77 -10.35 -9.34
N MET A 9 -9.51 -10.46 -8.89
CA MET A 9 -9.05 -9.88 -7.62
C MET A 9 -9.06 -8.34 -7.59
N GLU A 10 -8.82 -7.64 -8.72
CA GLU A 10 -9.02 -6.17 -8.75
C GLU A 10 -10.48 -5.83 -8.51
N LEU A 11 -11.40 -6.56 -9.15
CA LEU A 11 -12.83 -6.34 -8.97
C LEU A 11 -13.28 -6.62 -7.53
N ALA A 12 -12.75 -7.68 -6.92
CA ALA A 12 -13.03 -8.01 -5.53
C ALA A 12 -12.58 -6.89 -4.57
N VAL A 13 -11.39 -6.31 -4.78
CA VAL A 13 -10.93 -5.18 -3.96
C VAL A 13 -11.80 -3.94 -4.17
N TYR A 14 -12.16 -3.60 -5.41
CA TYR A 14 -13.09 -2.47 -5.65
C TYR A 14 -14.44 -2.68 -4.97
N ALA A 15 -15.01 -3.89 -5.07
CA ALA A 15 -16.27 -4.23 -4.44
C ALA A 15 -16.17 -4.15 -2.92
N PHE A 16 -15.08 -4.68 -2.34
CA PHE A 16 -14.84 -4.65 -0.89
C PHE A 16 -14.74 -3.21 -0.37
N VAL A 17 -13.94 -2.36 -1.03
CA VAL A 17 -13.83 -0.93 -0.69
C VAL A 17 -15.19 -0.24 -0.82
N ALA A 18 -15.90 -0.44 -1.93
CA ALA A 18 -17.20 0.17 -2.14
C ALA A 18 -18.23 -0.25 -1.08
N VAL A 19 -18.27 -1.53 -0.71
CA VAL A 19 -19.17 -2.02 0.34
C VAL A 19 -18.81 -1.41 1.69
N GLY A 20 -17.53 -1.39 2.08
CA GLY A 20 -17.11 -0.77 3.34
C GLY A 20 -17.48 0.71 3.42
N LEU A 21 -17.23 1.46 2.33
CA LEU A 21 -17.61 2.88 2.25
C LEU A 21 -19.13 3.08 2.32
N LEU A 22 -19.92 2.28 1.61
CA LEU A 22 -21.38 2.38 1.60
C LEU A 22 -21.99 2.00 2.96
N VAL A 23 -21.45 0.97 3.62
CA VAL A 23 -21.84 0.60 4.98
C VAL A 23 -21.51 1.73 5.95
N GLY A 24 -20.32 2.32 5.85
CA GLY A 24 -19.91 3.46 6.67
C GLY A 24 -20.80 4.68 6.47
N LEU A 25 -21.13 5.04 5.23
CA LEU A 25 -22.05 6.15 4.93
C LEU A 25 -23.46 5.86 5.46
N ALA A 26 -23.99 4.66 5.23
CA ALA A 26 -25.32 4.28 5.72
C ALA A 26 -25.36 4.33 7.25
N ALA A 27 -24.33 3.79 7.93
CA ALA A 27 -24.19 3.86 9.37
C ALA A 27 -24.16 5.31 9.86
N ALA A 28 -23.32 6.16 9.27
CA ALA A 28 -23.21 7.57 9.68
C ALA A 28 -24.51 8.37 9.49
N ILE A 29 -25.35 8.01 8.52
CA ILE A 29 -26.65 8.66 8.28
C ILE A 29 -27.72 8.14 9.25
N VAL A 30 -27.75 6.83 9.51
CA VAL A 30 -28.80 6.18 10.31
C VAL A 30 -28.53 6.32 11.81
N ASP A 31 -27.29 6.09 12.22
CA ASP A 31 -26.83 6.13 13.60
C ASP A 31 -25.34 6.52 13.64
N VAL A 32 -25.09 7.83 13.70
CA VAL A 32 -23.73 8.38 13.77
C VAL A 32 -22.97 7.87 15.01
N HIS A 33 -23.67 7.58 16.10
CA HIS A 33 -23.02 7.07 17.31
C HIS A 33 -22.52 5.64 17.10
N TRP A 34 -23.30 4.78 16.45
CA TRP A 34 -22.83 3.44 16.07
C TRP A 34 -21.67 3.51 15.08
N PHE A 35 -21.73 4.42 14.10
CA PHE A 35 -20.61 4.64 13.18
C PHE A 35 -19.32 5.00 13.93
N GLU A 36 -19.38 5.98 14.83
CA GLU A 36 -18.20 6.50 15.55
C GLU A 36 -17.69 5.57 16.65
N GLN A 37 -18.56 4.78 17.30
CA GLN A 37 -18.17 3.97 18.47
C GLN A 37 -18.03 2.48 18.19
N VAL A 38 -18.44 2.02 17.01
CA VAL A 38 -18.35 0.60 16.64
C VAL A 38 -17.62 0.42 15.33
N TYR A 39 -17.93 1.21 14.30
CA TYR A 39 -17.41 0.97 12.96
C TYR A 39 -16.04 1.60 12.70
N ALA A 40 -15.93 2.90 12.99
CA ALA A 40 -14.76 3.74 12.78
C ALA A 40 -14.02 4.10 14.08
N VAL A 41 -14.30 3.38 15.17
CA VAL A 41 -13.55 3.53 16.44
C VAL A 41 -12.18 2.85 16.33
N GLU A 42 -11.24 3.24 17.19
CA GLU A 42 -10.01 2.49 17.43
C GLU A 42 -10.28 1.04 17.80
N ASP A 43 -9.44 0.11 17.33
CA ASP A 43 -9.69 -1.34 17.34
C ASP A 43 -10.99 -1.78 16.64
N GLY A 44 -11.63 -0.87 15.91
CA GLY A 44 -12.87 -1.12 15.18
C GLY A 44 -12.64 -1.85 13.85
N PRO A 45 -13.71 -2.32 13.21
CA PRO A 45 -13.64 -3.04 11.94
C PRO A 45 -12.85 -2.31 10.84
N ILE A 46 -12.96 -0.98 10.77
CA ILE A 46 -12.28 -0.17 9.75
C ILE A 46 -10.78 -0.10 10.00
N GLU A 47 -10.33 0.23 11.21
CA GLU A 47 -8.90 0.25 11.58
C GLU A 47 -8.24 -1.11 11.31
N TRP A 48 -8.89 -2.21 11.74
CA TRP A 48 -8.39 -3.56 11.45
C TRP A 48 -8.30 -3.84 9.95
N ALA A 49 -9.28 -3.38 9.17
CA ALA A 49 -9.26 -3.56 7.72
C ALA A 49 -8.15 -2.72 7.06
N THR A 50 -7.85 -1.52 7.56
CA THR A 50 -6.72 -0.68 7.14
C THR A 50 -5.39 -1.39 7.46
N ALA A 51 -5.20 -1.85 8.69
CA ALA A 51 -4.00 -2.57 9.13
C ALA A 51 -3.76 -3.84 8.28
N ILE A 52 -4.82 -4.60 7.98
CA ILE A 52 -4.76 -5.76 7.08
C ILE A 52 -4.30 -5.33 5.67
N ALA A 53 -4.85 -4.25 5.11
CA ALA A 53 -4.44 -3.77 3.79
C ALA A 53 -2.95 -3.41 3.75
N LEU A 54 -2.46 -2.74 4.79
CA LEU A 54 -1.06 -2.35 4.95
C LEU A 54 -0.15 -3.58 5.10
N LEU A 55 -0.54 -4.58 5.90
CA LEU A 55 0.19 -5.85 6.01
C LEU A 55 0.20 -6.64 4.70
N VAL A 56 -0.92 -6.69 3.97
CA VAL A 56 -0.99 -7.26 2.62
C VAL A 56 -0.04 -6.53 1.68
N GLY A 57 -0.04 -5.19 1.71
CA GLY A 57 0.88 -4.34 0.95
C GLY A 57 2.35 -4.66 1.27
N ALA A 58 2.69 -4.79 2.56
CA ALA A 58 4.02 -5.16 3.02
C ALA A 58 4.42 -6.55 2.49
N GLY A 59 3.51 -7.54 2.56
CA GLY A 59 3.73 -8.89 2.04
C GLY A 59 3.95 -8.92 0.52
N VAL A 60 3.11 -8.22 -0.24
CA VAL A 60 3.25 -8.07 -1.70
C VAL A 60 4.58 -7.41 -2.04
N ALA A 61 4.97 -6.37 -1.29
CA ALA A 61 6.23 -5.68 -1.48
C ALA A 61 7.44 -6.56 -1.17
N ALA A 62 7.40 -7.31 -0.08
CA ALA A 62 8.47 -8.22 0.34
C ALA A 62 8.69 -9.34 -0.68
N VAL A 63 7.60 -9.94 -1.19
CA VAL A 63 7.68 -10.95 -2.25
C VAL A 63 8.24 -10.33 -3.53
N THR A 64 7.84 -9.12 -3.88
CA THR A 64 8.32 -8.42 -5.08
C THR A 64 9.80 -8.04 -4.97
N ALA A 65 10.28 -7.66 -3.78
CA ALA A 65 11.70 -7.36 -3.54
C ALA A 65 12.62 -8.55 -3.82
N ARG A 66 12.12 -9.78 -3.66
CA ARG A 66 12.87 -11.02 -3.93
C ARG A 66 12.89 -11.41 -5.41
N ARG A 67 12.05 -10.80 -6.24
CA ARG A 67 11.98 -11.12 -7.67
C ARG A 67 13.05 -10.38 -8.46
N PRO A 68 13.65 -11.00 -9.49
CA PRO A 68 14.46 -10.27 -10.45
C PRO A 68 13.57 -9.33 -11.27
N GLY A 69 13.69 -8.03 -11.02
CA GLY A 69 13.06 -7.01 -11.88
C GLY A 69 13.75 -6.91 -13.24
N ALA A 70 13.06 -6.32 -14.23
CA ALA A 70 13.65 -6.05 -15.54
C ALA A 70 14.54 -4.79 -15.55
N GLY A 71 14.46 -3.98 -14.50
CA GLY A 71 15.24 -2.76 -14.31
C GLY A 71 16.59 -3.00 -13.63
N LYS A 72 17.03 -2.03 -12.81
CA LYS A 72 18.30 -2.13 -12.07
C LYS A 72 18.07 -2.93 -10.77
N PRO A 73 18.73 -4.10 -10.57
CA PRO A 73 18.42 -4.98 -9.43
C PRO A 73 18.61 -4.31 -8.05
N GLY A 74 19.63 -3.45 -7.90
CA GLY A 74 19.87 -2.73 -6.66
C GLY A 74 18.76 -1.71 -6.33
N LEU A 75 18.34 -0.91 -7.31
CA LEU A 75 17.26 0.08 -7.14
C LEU A 75 15.91 -0.59 -6.93
N HIS A 76 15.63 -1.66 -7.67
CA HIS A 76 14.43 -2.48 -7.45
C HIS A 76 14.35 -2.95 -6.00
N ARG A 77 15.41 -3.60 -5.50
CA ARG A 77 15.42 -4.10 -4.12
C ARG A 77 15.25 -2.96 -3.13
N LEU A 78 15.94 -1.84 -3.33
CA LEU A 78 15.82 -0.67 -2.48
C LEU A 78 14.38 -0.16 -2.41
N THR A 79 13.71 0.04 -3.56
CA THR A 79 12.32 0.49 -3.62
C THR A 79 11.38 -0.48 -2.89
N TRP A 80 11.48 -1.77 -3.19
CA TRP A 80 10.51 -2.75 -2.66
C TRP A 80 10.77 -3.15 -1.20
N ILE A 81 12.03 -3.14 -0.74
CA ILE A 81 12.35 -3.23 0.70
C ILE A 81 11.84 -1.97 1.41
N GLY A 82 12.06 -0.78 0.83
CA GLY A 82 11.53 0.47 1.36
C GLY A 82 10.01 0.46 1.51
N LEU A 83 9.29 0.00 0.48
CA LEU A 83 7.83 -0.17 0.51
C LEU A 83 7.38 -1.22 1.54
N THR A 84 8.15 -2.31 1.71
CA THR A 84 7.87 -3.32 2.73
C THR A 84 7.93 -2.70 4.12
N LEU A 85 9.03 -2.00 4.43
CA LEU A 85 9.23 -1.35 5.73
C LEU A 85 8.20 -0.24 5.95
N LEU A 86 7.90 0.56 4.93
CA LEU A 86 6.89 1.62 5.01
C LEU A 86 5.51 1.07 5.33
N CYS A 87 5.04 0.05 4.60
CA CYS A 87 3.71 -0.53 4.83
C CYS A 87 3.64 -1.26 6.17
N PHE A 88 4.70 -1.98 6.55
CA PHE A 88 4.76 -2.67 7.85
C PHE A 88 4.79 -1.69 9.02
N PHE A 89 5.56 -0.62 8.91
CA PHE A 89 5.60 0.46 9.90
C PHE A 89 4.24 1.13 10.00
N ALA A 90 3.61 1.49 8.88
CA ALA A 90 2.28 2.09 8.87
C ALA A 90 1.23 1.15 9.51
N ALA A 91 1.27 -0.16 9.22
CA ALA A 91 0.39 -1.13 9.87
C ALA A 91 0.63 -1.18 11.39
N GLY A 92 1.89 -1.15 11.82
CA GLY A 92 2.24 -1.10 13.23
C GLY A 92 1.69 0.16 13.89
N GLU A 93 1.89 1.33 13.26
CA GLU A 93 1.37 2.60 13.75
C GLU A 93 -0.17 2.60 13.87
N GLU A 94 -0.87 2.01 12.90
CA GLU A 94 -2.33 1.90 12.87
C GLU A 94 -2.92 1.14 14.07
N ILE A 95 -2.29 0.03 14.47
CA ILE A 95 -2.78 -0.82 15.58
C ILE A 95 -1.91 -0.69 16.84
N SER A 96 -1.21 0.43 16.98
CA SER A 96 -0.38 0.74 18.14
C SER A 96 0.62 -0.37 18.49
N TRP A 97 1.25 -0.91 17.45
CA TRP A 97 2.21 -2.01 17.46
C TRP A 97 1.69 -3.28 18.14
N GLY A 98 0.37 -3.45 18.20
CA GLY A 98 -0.28 -4.56 18.88
C GLY A 98 -0.15 -4.51 20.40
N GLN A 99 0.20 -3.37 21.00
CA GLN A 99 0.37 -3.24 22.45
C GLN A 99 -0.89 -3.71 23.20
N ARG A 100 -2.09 -3.40 22.67
CA ARG A 100 -3.40 -3.71 23.27
C ARG A 100 -3.64 -5.22 23.27
N LEU A 101 -3.30 -5.89 22.16
CA LEU A 101 -3.38 -7.35 22.02
C LEU A 101 -2.41 -8.09 22.95
N LEU A 102 -1.22 -7.52 23.14
CA LEU A 102 -0.14 -8.11 23.93
C LEU A 102 -0.19 -7.72 25.41
N GLY A 103 -1.13 -6.85 25.81
CA GLY A 103 -1.23 -6.31 27.16
C GLY A 103 -0.02 -5.46 27.57
N ILE A 104 0.73 -4.92 26.60
CA ILE A 104 1.90 -4.09 26.84
C ILE A 104 1.44 -2.67 27.20
N GLN A 105 1.95 -2.16 28.31
CA GLN A 105 1.69 -0.79 28.74
C GLN A 105 2.57 0.20 27.98
N SER A 106 2.00 1.35 27.63
CA SER A 106 2.75 2.42 26.98
C SER A 106 3.81 3.01 27.90
N PRO A 107 5.02 3.33 27.39
CA PRO A 107 6.01 4.07 28.15
C PRO A 107 5.50 5.44 28.60
N GLU A 108 6.07 5.99 29.68
CA GLU A 108 5.66 7.27 30.29
C GLU A 108 5.61 8.44 29.28
N PHE A 109 6.57 8.49 28.35
CA PHE A 109 6.58 9.48 27.27
C PHE A 109 5.28 9.46 26.46
N PHE A 110 4.83 8.27 26.04
CA PHE A 110 3.62 8.11 25.25
C PHE A 110 2.37 8.35 26.10
N GLN A 111 2.35 7.94 27.36
CA GLN A 111 1.22 8.27 28.25
C GLN A 111 1.00 9.77 28.41
N SER A 112 2.06 10.58 28.33
CA SER A 112 1.98 12.03 28.51
C SER A 112 1.82 12.81 27.20
N HIS A 113 2.25 12.25 26.07
CA HIS A 113 2.31 12.97 24.78
C HIS A 113 1.48 12.34 23.67
N ASN A 114 0.84 11.20 23.89
CA ASN A 114 -0.06 10.57 22.92
C ASN A 114 -1.53 10.81 23.31
N ALA A 115 -2.36 11.19 22.35
CA ALA A 115 -3.77 11.53 22.57
C ALA A 115 -4.62 10.36 23.10
N GLN A 116 -4.18 9.13 22.87
CA GLN A 116 -4.81 7.90 23.34
C GLN A 116 -3.95 7.14 24.34
N HIS A 117 -2.85 7.72 24.80
CA HIS A 117 -1.89 7.10 25.71
C HIS A 117 -1.23 5.83 25.13
N GLU A 118 -0.89 5.87 23.83
CA GLU A 118 -0.45 4.70 23.07
C GLU A 118 0.99 4.78 22.56
N THR A 119 1.63 3.62 22.38
CA THR A 119 2.99 3.50 21.84
C THR A 119 2.99 3.59 20.31
N ASN A 120 2.40 4.65 19.76
CA ASN A 120 2.50 4.98 18.34
C ASN A 120 2.86 6.46 18.18
N LEU A 121 3.47 6.79 17.04
CA LEU A 121 3.73 8.16 16.62
C LEU A 121 2.48 8.80 15.99
N HIS A 122 1.60 7.99 15.41
CA HIS A 122 0.37 8.44 14.74
C HIS A 122 -0.51 9.30 15.65
N ASN A 123 -0.68 8.91 16.92
CA ASN A 123 -1.51 9.60 17.90
C ASN A 123 -0.73 10.58 18.80
N LEU A 124 0.54 10.86 18.51
CA LEU A 124 1.31 11.87 19.25
C LEU A 124 0.73 13.28 19.09
N VAL A 125 0.88 14.09 20.14
CA VAL A 125 0.51 15.50 20.18
C VAL A 125 1.77 16.33 20.40
N VAL A 126 2.06 17.23 19.45
CA VAL A 126 3.18 18.16 19.55
C VAL A 126 2.61 19.58 19.69
N GLY A 127 2.74 20.15 20.89
CA GLY A 127 2.08 21.41 21.24
C GLY A 127 0.55 21.22 21.27
N SER A 128 -0.17 21.88 20.37
CA SER A 128 -1.64 21.77 20.22
C SER A 128 -2.07 20.97 18.99
N VAL A 129 -1.14 20.33 18.28
CA VAL A 129 -1.39 19.68 16.99
C VAL A 129 -1.13 18.19 17.10
N LYS A 130 -2.13 17.38 16.72
CA LYS A 130 -1.97 15.92 16.56
C LYS A 130 -1.11 15.62 15.34
N VAL A 131 -0.16 14.71 15.47
CA VAL A 131 0.81 14.34 14.43
C VAL A 131 0.10 13.71 13.22
N ASN A 132 -0.91 12.86 13.43
CA ASN A 132 -1.77 12.38 12.34
C ASN A 132 -2.35 13.54 11.51
N LYS A 133 -2.87 14.56 12.17
CA LYS A 133 -3.49 15.70 11.49
C LYS A 133 -2.49 16.58 10.75
N LEU A 134 -1.24 16.70 11.19
CA LEU A 134 -0.24 17.55 10.54
C LEU A 134 0.55 16.81 9.46
N VAL A 135 1.21 15.72 9.86
CA VAL A 135 2.15 14.97 9.02
C VAL A 135 1.39 14.04 8.08
N PHE A 136 0.36 13.35 8.58
CA PHE A 136 -0.41 12.41 7.78
C PHE A 136 -1.52 13.07 6.94
N SER A 137 -2.04 14.26 7.26
CA SER A 137 -3.04 14.88 6.39
C SER A 137 -2.42 15.70 5.24
N GLN A 138 -1.44 16.58 5.51
CA GLN A 138 -0.99 17.54 4.48
C GLN A 138 0.11 16.97 3.58
N LEU A 139 1.18 16.44 4.17
CA LEU A 139 2.31 15.92 3.40
C LEU A 139 1.90 14.68 2.61
N PHE A 140 1.15 13.76 3.25
CA PHE A 140 0.62 12.59 2.58
C PHE A 140 -0.32 12.96 1.43
N THR A 141 -1.23 13.93 1.61
CA THR A 141 -2.13 14.36 0.52
C THR A 141 -1.34 14.87 -0.68
N VAL A 142 -0.31 15.69 -0.46
CA VAL A 142 0.56 16.16 -1.54
C VAL A 142 1.32 15.00 -2.19
N ALA A 143 1.92 14.11 -1.40
CA ALA A 143 2.62 12.93 -1.91
C ALA A 143 1.69 12.00 -2.71
N ALA A 144 0.48 11.76 -2.22
CA ALA A 144 -0.54 10.96 -2.87
C ALA A 144 -1.00 11.61 -4.18
N ALA A 145 -1.21 12.94 -4.21
CA ALA A 145 -1.54 13.66 -5.43
C ALA A 145 -0.42 13.56 -6.48
N LEU A 146 0.85 13.69 -6.08
CA LEU A 146 2.00 13.50 -6.97
C LEU A 146 2.07 12.06 -7.49
N PHE A 147 1.86 11.07 -6.63
CA PHE A 147 1.88 9.65 -6.97
C PHE A 147 0.71 9.23 -7.88
N LEU A 148 -0.49 9.76 -7.64
CA LEU A 148 -1.71 9.34 -8.35
C LEU A 148 -1.94 10.13 -9.64
N LEU A 149 -1.55 11.41 -9.68
CA LEU A 149 -1.84 12.29 -10.82
C LEU A 149 -0.60 12.52 -11.67
N VAL A 150 0.49 12.98 -11.06
CA VAL A 150 1.70 13.41 -11.79
C VAL A 150 2.48 12.22 -12.32
N LEU A 151 2.74 11.20 -11.50
CA LEU A 151 3.51 10.02 -11.88
C LEU A 151 2.92 9.30 -13.12
N PRO A 152 1.65 8.84 -13.14
CA PRO A 152 1.13 8.13 -14.31
C PRO A 152 0.98 9.03 -15.54
N TRP A 153 0.74 10.33 -15.37
CA TRP A 153 0.72 11.28 -16.48
C TRP A 153 2.11 11.44 -17.10
N ALA A 154 3.12 11.74 -16.29
CA ALA A 154 4.50 11.91 -16.74
C ALA A 154 5.07 10.62 -17.32
N TYR A 155 4.74 9.46 -16.73
CA TYR A 155 5.14 8.14 -17.19
C TYR A 155 4.68 7.88 -18.64
N ARG A 156 3.42 8.23 -18.98
CA ARG A 156 2.90 8.03 -20.34
C ARG A 156 3.39 9.06 -21.36
N ARG A 157 3.80 10.25 -20.91
CA ARG A 157 4.17 11.37 -21.78
C ARG A 157 5.66 11.45 -22.09
N ARG A 158 6.54 10.99 -21.19
CA ARG A 158 7.98 11.22 -21.28
C ARG A 158 8.75 9.91 -21.18
N ALA A 159 9.25 9.41 -22.32
CA ALA A 159 10.00 8.14 -22.38
C ALA A 159 11.24 8.10 -21.45
N ALA A 160 11.96 9.22 -21.30
CA ALA A 160 13.09 9.30 -20.37
C ALA A 160 12.66 9.12 -18.91
N PHE A 161 11.52 9.70 -18.53
CA PHE A 161 10.97 9.55 -17.19
C PHE A 161 10.42 8.14 -16.96
N ALA A 162 9.75 7.55 -17.96
CA ALA A 162 9.31 6.16 -17.89
C ALA A 162 10.47 5.20 -17.62
N ARG A 163 11.59 5.35 -18.34
CA ARG A 163 12.82 4.57 -18.10
C ARG A 163 13.37 4.75 -16.69
N LEU A 164 13.31 5.94 -16.12
CA LEU A 164 13.73 6.20 -14.75
C LEU A 164 12.82 5.47 -13.75
N VAL A 165 11.51 5.63 -13.89
CA VAL A 165 10.50 4.97 -13.05
C VAL A 165 10.63 3.45 -13.11
N ASP A 166 10.83 2.89 -14.31
CA ASP A 166 11.03 1.46 -14.51
C ASP A 166 12.38 0.97 -13.95
N ALA A 167 13.45 1.77 -14.03
CA ALA A 167 14.74 1.44 -13.44
C ALA A 167 14.67 1.34 -11.91
N TRP A 168 13.85 2.18 -11.27
CA TRP A 168 13.54 2.13 -9.84
C TRP A 168 12.42 1.14 -9.49
N ALA A 169 11.79 0.51 -10.49
CA ALA A 169 10.64 -0.38 -10.32
C ALA A 169 9.51 0.24 -9.48
N VAL A 170 9.29 1.56 -9.59
CA VAL A 170 8.22 2.26 -8.87
C VAL A 170 6.87 1.85 -9.49
N PRO A 171 5.90 1.37 -8.68
CA PRO A 171 4.60 0.95 -9.18
C PRO A 171 3.81 2.15 -9.69
N VAL A 172 3.40 2.10 -10.97
CA VAL A 172 2.64 3.19 -11.58
C VAL A 172 1.13 2.90 -11.52
N PRO A 173 0.30 3.80 -10.95
CA PRO A 173 -1.14 3.63 -10.93
C PRO A 173 -1.76 3.58 -12.32
N ARG A 174 -2.76 2.72 -12.52
CA ARG A 174 -3.62 2.71 -13.71
C ARG A 174 -4.71 3.77 -13.58
N VAL A 175 -5.23 4.26 -14.71
CA VAL A 175 -6.32 5.27 -14.73
C VAL A 175 -7.50 4.85 -13.87
N ARG A 176 -7.94 3.59 -13.96
CA ARG A 176 -9.05 3.06 -13.16
C ARG A 176 -8.78 3.09 -11.64
N GLN A 177 -7.54 2.87 -11.22
CA GLN A 177 -7.13 2.93 -9.81
C GLN A 177 -7.12 4.38 -9.33
N VAL A 178 -6.61 5.31 -10.16
CA VAL A 178 -6.65 6.75 -9.87
C VAL A 178 -8.09 7.24 -9.74
N ILE A 179 -8.98 6.86 -10.66
CA ILE A 179 -10.40 7.19 -10.58
C ILE A 179 -11.02 6.66 -9.28
N ALA A 180 -10.73 5.40 -8.90
CA ALA A 180 -11.25 4.83 -7.67
C ALA A 180 -10.76 5.60 -6.43
N VAL A 181 -9.47 5.96 -6.35
CA VAL A 181 -8.97 6.74 -5.21
C VAL A 181 -9.61 8.12 -5.16
N VAL A 182 -9.71 8.83 -6.30
CA VAL A 182 -10.39 10.13 -6.37
C VAL A 182 -11.86 10.01 -5.99
N ALA A 183 -12.53 8.93 -6.41
CA ALA A 183 -13.91 8.65 -6.03
C ALA A 183 -14.04 8.40 -4.53
N THR A 184 -13.11 7.69 -3.90
CA THR A 184 -13.05 7.55 -2.43
C THR A 184 -12.91 8.92 -1.76
N PHE A 185 -11.95 9.75 -2.17
CA PHE A 185 -11.80 11.10 -1.62
C PHE A 185 -13.08 11.95 -1.75
N ALA A 186 -13.73 11.91 -2.91
CA ALA A 186 -14.98 12.62 -3.14
C ALA A 186 -16.14 12.06 -2.30
N PHE A 187 -16.21 10.74 -2.14
CA PHE A 187 -17.23 10.04 -1.38
C PHE A 187 -17.19 10.41 0.11
N ILE A 188 -15.99 10.55 0.69
CA ILE A 188 -15.82 10.86 2.11
C ILE A 188 -16.44 12.22 2.49
N ALA A 189 -16.53 13.16 1.55
CA ALA A 189 -17.22 14.43 1.77
C ALA A 189 -18.73 14.27 2.07
N LEU A 190 -19.32 13.12 1.72
CA LEU A 190 -20.73 12.81 1.96
C LEU A 190 -20.99 12.23 3.36
N VAL A 191 -19.95 11.78 4.07
CA VAL A 191 -20.07 11.13 5.38
C VAL A 191 -20.20 12.20 6.48
N PRO A 192 -21.33 12.30 7.21
CA PRO A 192 -21.60 13.36 8.17
C PRO A 192 -21.02 13.07 9.57
N SER A 193 -19.73 12.71 9.65
CA SER A 193 -19.04 12.43 10.92
C SER A 193 -17.62 13.02 10.93
N ARG A 194 -17.08 13.23 12.13
CA ARG A 194 -15.69 13.66 12.34
C ARG A 194 -14.70 12.53 12.12
N GLU A 195 -15.12 11.28 12.32
CA GLU A 195 -14.31 10.07 12.15
C GLU A 195 -14.37 9.53 10.70
N ARG A 196 -14.78 10.36 9.75
CA ARG A 196 -14.83 9.99 8.33
C ARG A 196 -13.45 9.74 7.72
N ASP A 197 -12.40 10.26 8.34
CA ASP A 197 -11.03 10.11 7.86
C ASP A 197 -10.59 8.63 7.96
N GLU A 198 -11.09 7.86 8.93
CA GLU A 198 -10.89 6.41 9.04
C GLU A 198 -11.36 5.64 7.79
N LEU A 199 -12.52 6.02 7.23
CA LEU A 199 -13.01 5.43 5.98
C LEU A 199 -12.15 5.80 4.77
N LEU A 200 -11.56 7.00 4.79
CA LEU A 200 -10.64 7.43 3.74
C LEU A 200 -9.37 6.59 3.80
N GLU A 201 -8.80 6.38 4.99
CA GLU A 201 -7.59 5.58 5.20
C GLU A 201 -7.82 4.13 4.80
N PHE A 202 -8.95 3.52 5.19
CA PHE A 202 -9.37 2.21 4.71
C PHE A 202 -9.42 2.13 3.19
N GLY A 203 -10.15 3.04 2.53
CA GLY A 203 -10.29 3.00 1.08
C GLY A 203 -8.95 3.23 0.37
N ALA A 204 -8.15 4.20 0.84
CA ALA A 204 -6.88 4.56 0.25
C ALA A 204 -5.84 3.43 0.37
N THR A 205 -5.74 2.77 1.54
CA THR A 205 -4.76 1.71 1.78
C THR A 205 -5.07 0.44 0.98
N TRP A 206 -6.34 0.04 0.88
CA TRP A 206 -6.74 -1.10 0.01
C TRP A 206 -6.47 -0.82 -1.47
N LEU A 207 -6.79 0.39 -1.94
CA LEU A 207 -6.52 0.79 -3.32
C LEU A 207 -5.01 0.91 -3.59
N PHE A 208 -4.22 1.34 -2.60
CA PHE A 208 -2.76 1.36 -2.67
C PHE A 208 -2.18 -0.05 -2.75
N ALA A 209 -2.61 -0.98 -1.89
CA ALA A 209 -2.21 -2.38 -1.96
C ALA A 209 -2.56 -2.99 -3.33
N MET A 210 -3.71 -2.64 -3.91
CA MET A 210 -4.07 -3.03 -5.27
C MET A 210 -3.14 -2.42 -6.34
N ILE A 211 -2.67 -1.19 -6.18
CA ILE A 211 -1.66 -0.59 -7.08
C ILE A 211 -0.34 -1.36 -7.02
N LEU A 212 0.12 -1.76 -5.83
CA LEU A 212 1.31 -2.61 -5.67
C LEU A 212 1.15 -3.97 -6.35
N LEU A 213 -0.06 -4.53 -6.27
CA LEU A 213 -0.38 -5.84 -6.82
C LEU A 213 -0.58 -5.82 -8.34
N PHE A 214 -1.14 -4.73 -8.86
CA PHE A 214 -1.49 -4.58 -10.28
C PHE A 214 -1.04 -3.22 -10.84
N PRO A 215 0.28 -2.94 -10.87
CA PRO A 215 0.78 -1.70 -11.42
C PRO A 215 0.68 -1.68 -12.95
N LEU A 216 0.67 -0.49 -13.54
CA LEU A 216 0.70 -0.29 -14.99
C LEU A 216 1.97 -0.89 -15.61
N ASN A 217 3.12 -0.69 -14.96
CA ASN A 217 4.44 -1.14 -15.41
C ASN A 217 4.84 -2.51 -14.82
N ALA A 218 3.88 -3.43 -14.68
CA ALA A 218 4.11 -4.75 -14.09
C ALA A 218 5.23 -5.55 -14.79
N ALA A 219 5.41 -5.40 -16.10
CA ALA A 219 6.49 -6.07 -16.85
C ALA A 219 7.88 -5.57 -16.44
N ALA A 220 8.02 -4.26 -16.13
CA ALA A 220 9.28 -3.70 -15.65
C ALA A 220 9.61 -4.20 -14.23
N ILE A 221 8.57 -4.33 -13.40
CA ILE A 221 8.69 -4.72 -11.99
C ILE A 221 8.92 -6.23 -11.86
N ARG A 222 8.18 -7.07 -12.59
CA ARG A 222 8.16 -8.53 -12.34
C ARG A 222 8.91 -9.33 -13.41
N GLY A 223 9.53 -8.65 -14.37
CA GLY A 223 10.02 -9.28 -15.60
C GLY A 223 8.87 -9.67 -16.54
N PRO A 224 9.18 -10.11 -17.76
CA PRO A 224 8.19 -10.75 -18.60
C PRO A 224 7.62 -11.97 -17.86
N ALA A 225 6.29 -12.14 -17.87
CA ALA A 225 5.69 -13.35 -17.35
C ALA A 225 6.34 -14.55 -18.07
N ALA A 226 6.95 -15.48 -17.31
CA ALA A 226 7.42 -16.74 -17.88
C ALA A 226 6.25 -17.35 -18.66
N ARG A 227 6.49 -17.67 -19.94
CA ARG A 227 5.44 -18.30 -20.75
C ARG A 227 5.10 -19.64 -20.07
N PRO A 228 3.81 -20.00 -19.93
CA PRO A 228 3.46 -21.34 -19.49
C PRO A 228 4.13 -22.35 -20.44
N GLY A 229 5.12 -23.09 -19.93
CA GLY A 229 5.90 -24.08 -20.70
C GLY A 229 7.40 -23.79 -20.88
N GLU A 230 7.90 -22.62 -20.49
CA GLU A 230 9.34 -22.32 -20.54
C GLU A 230 9.99 -22.80 -19.24
N ALA A 231 10.31 -24.11 -19.19
CA ALA A 231 11.08 -24.69 -18.10
C ALA A 231 12.41 -23.93 -17.95
N ALA A 232 12.78 -23.60 -16.71
CA ALA A 232 14.08 -23.03 -16.42
C ALA A 232 15.17 -23.94 -16.99
N ALA A 233 15.97 -23.42 -17.93
CA ALA A 233 17.11 -24.14 -18.46
C ALA A 233 17.97 -24.61 -17.28
N PRO A 234 18.32 -25.92 -17.20
CA PRO A 234 19.13 -26.42 -16.10
C PRO A 234 20.47 -25.68 -16.14
N ALA A 235 20.89 -25.20 -14.96
CA ALA A 235 22.18 -24.55 -14.78
C ALA A 235 23.27 -25.48 -15.34
N GLY A 236 23.99 -25.01 -16.35
CA GLY A 236 25.05 -25.78 -16.99
C GLY A 236 26.03 -26.32 -15.95
N GLU A 237 26.26 -27.62 -15.99
CA GLU A 237 27.24 -28.28 -15.14
C GLU A 237 28.63 -27.64 -15.32
N PRO A 238 29.41 -27.47 -14.24
CA PRO A 238 30.80 -27.03 -14.35
C PRO A 238 31.61 -28.12 -15.06
N GLY A 239 32.12 -27.78 -16.25
CA GLY A 239 32.85 -28.69 -17.11
C GLY A 239 33.99 -29.43 -16.41
N ALA A 240 33.90 -30.76 -16.43
CA ALA A 240 35.01 -31.65 -16.16
C ALA A 240 36.10 -31.45 -17.24
N ARG A 241 37.21 -30.84 -16.87
CA ARG A 241 38.47 -30.98 -17.61
C ARG A 241 39.02 -32.36 -17.32
N ALA A 242 38.87 -33.29 -18.26
CA ALA A 242 39.62 -34.54 -18.26
C ALA A 242 40.55 -34.56 -19.48
N SER A 243 41.84 -34.61 -19.16
CA SER A 243 42.98 -34.85 -20.02
C SER A 243 42.89 -36.16 -20.79
N ALA A 244 43.14 -36.15 -22.10
CA ALA A 244 43.82 -37.22 -22.80
C ALA A 244 44.11 -36.78 -24.25
N ASP A 245 45.36 -36.43 -24.53
CA ASP A 245 45.97 -36.95 -25.76
C ASP A 245 47.48 -37.10 -25.55
N ARG A 246 47.89 -38.36 -25.35
CA ARG A 246 49.22 -38.85 -25.68
C ARG A 246 49.01 -39.75 -26.88
N ARG A 247 49.62 -39.39 -28.01
CA ARG A 247 50.30 -40.28 -28.95
C ARG A 247 51.14 -39.45 -29.90
#